data_AF-A0A4S3LN75-F1
#
_entry.id   AF-A0A4S3LN75-F1
#
_cell.length_a   1.000
_cell.length_b   1.000
_cell.length_c   1.000
_cell.angle_alpha   90.00
_cell.angle_beta   90.00
_cell.angle_gamma   90.00
#
_symmetry.space_group_name_H-M   'P 1'
#
loop_
_entity.id
_entity.type
_entity.pdbx_description
1 polymer ?
#
loop_
_entity_poly.entity_id
_entity_poly.type
_entity_poly.pdbx_seq_one_letter_code
_entity_poly.pdbx_strand_id
1 'polypeptide(L)'
;MALEGHLTQDEAVNLLAEIYSCTNYDYGIFSIWTDLQDELQLLENEDPYYCNPELTKANKSVYIDKQLRHFIILLNSEIPHNFVHLSFCEECNKLVKATWQRKSRISRYRRLMQLLRLIEPAYCTECMVCGSTHVIRLHTVEAREKALKMLQK
;
A
#
# COMPACT_ATOMS: atom_id res chain seq x y z
N MET A 1 -2.46 2.27 -24.42
CA MET A 1 -2.30 0.98 -25.12
C MET A 1 -2.13 -0.08 -24.04
N ALA A 2 -3.10 -0.99 -23.93
CA ALA A 2 -3.16 -1.99 -22.88
C ALA A 2 -2.16 -3.11 -23.16
N LEU A 3 -1.30 -3.43 -22.19
CA LEU A 3 -0.49 -4.64 -22.16
C LEU A 3 -1.25 -5.68 -21.31
N GLU A 4 -2.26 -6.31 -21.91
CA GLU A 4 -2.71 -7.64 -21.48
C GLU A 4 -1.68 -8.64 -22.01
N GLY A 5 -0.59 -8.86 -21.27
CA GLY A 5 0.46 -9.79 -21.66
C GLY A 5 0.79 -10.71 -20.50
N HIS A 6 0.52 -12.00 -20.65
CA HIS A 6 1.13 -13.01 -19.79
C HIS A 6 2.65 -13.00 -20.00
N LEU A 7 3.42 -12.97 -18.92
CA LEU A 7 4.88 -13.06 -18.99
C LEU A 7 5.30 -14.36 -19.67
N THR A 8 6.14 -14.24 -20.68
CA THR A 8 6.89 -15.37 -21.22
C THR A 8 7.94 -15.82 -20.20
N GLN A 9 8.41 -17.06 -20.32
CA GLN A 9 9.44 -17.61 -19.44
C GLN A 9 10.72 -16.76 -19.45
N ASP A 10 11.13 -16.26 -20.61
CA ASP A 10 12.34 -15.44 -20.75
C ASP A 10 12.19 -14.07 -20.07
N GLU A 11 11.00 -13.45 -20.17
CA GLU A 11 10.71 -12.22 -19.45
C GLU A 11 10.73 -12.43 -17.93
N ALA A 12 10.16 -13.53 -17.44
CA ALA A 12 10.20 -13.87 -16.02
C ALA A 12 11.64 -14.11 -15.52
N VAL A 13 12.47 -14.81 -16.29
CA VAL A 13 13.88 -15.06 -15.96
C VAL A 13 14.67 -13.75 -15.89
N ASN A 14 14.46 -12.85 -16.85
CA ASN A 14 15.13 -11.55 -16.85
C ASN A 14 14.72 -10.69 -15.64
N LEU A 15 13.42 -10.68 -15.29
CA LEU A 15 12.94 -9.97 -14.09
C LEU A 15 13.53 -10.55 -12.80
N LEU A 16 13.66 -11.88 -12.69
CA LEU A 16 14.31 -12.52 -11.54
C LEU A 16 15.80 -12.17 -11.44
N ALA A 17 16.51 -12.11 -12.56
CA ALA A 17 17.93 -11.70 -12.59
C ALA A 17 18.11 -10.24 -12.15
N GLU A 18 17.21 -9.36 -12.59
CA GLU A 18 17.21 -7.95 -12.19
C GLU A 18 16.98 -7.80 -10.68
N ILE A 19 15.97 -8.51 -10.13
CA ILE A 19 15.75 -8.60 -8.68
C ILE A 19 17.04 -9.03 -7.98
N TYR A 20 17.64 -10.16 -8.36
CA TYR A 20 18.84 -10.65 -7.68
C TYR A 20 19.95 -9.59 -7.59
N SER A 21 20.15 -8.83 -8.68
CA SER A 21 21.19 -7.80 -8.74
C SER A 21 20.94 -6.59 -7.82
N CYS A 22 19.67 -6.28 -7.53
CA CYS A 22 19.28 -5.08 -6.77
C CYS A 22 19.06 -5.33 -5.26
N THR A 23 19.24 -6.56 -4.79
CA THR A 23 18.70 -6.99 -3.48
C THR A 23 19.74 -7.12 -2.40
N ASN A 24 20.31 -5.99 -1.95
CA ASN A 24 20.96 -5.92 -0.62
C ASN A 24 19.99 -6.22 0.56
N TYR A 25 18.89 -6.95 0.30
CA TYR A 25 17.85 -7.45 1.17
C TYR A 25 17.20 -6.35 2.02
N ASP A 26 16.67 -5.33 1.34
CA ASP A 26 15.85 -4.31 1.98
C ASP A 26 14.51 -4.90 2.41
N TYR A 27 14.44 -5.30 3.68
CA TYR A 27 13.24 -5.90 4.27
C TYR A 27 11.98 -5.05 4.10
N GLY A 28 12.11 -3.72 3.97
CA GLY A 28 10.98 -2.84 3.74
C GLY A 28 10.33 -3.09 2.39
N ILE A 29 11.05 -2.88 1.28
CA ILE A 29 10.47 -3.06 -0.07
C ILE A 29 10.04 -4.53 -0.28
N PHE A 30 10.76 -5.49 0.29
CA PHE A 30 10.41 -6.92 0.19
C PHE A 30 9.11 -7.31 0.89
N SER A 31 8.58 -6.50 1.81
CA SER A 31 7.29 -6.79 2.46
C SER A 31 6.15 -6.90 1.44
N ILE A 32 6.28 -6.24 0.28
CA ILE A 32 5.31 -6.33 -0.83
C ILE A 32 5.03 -7.78 -1.21
N TRP A 33 6.02 -8.67 -1.15
CA TRP A 33 5.84 -10.08 -1.49
C TRP A 33 5.03 -10.84 -0.44
N THR A 34 5.22 -10.51 0.84
CA THR A 34 4.43 -11.11 1.92
C THR A 34 2.98 -10.61 1.83
N ASP A 35 2.80 -9.30 1.63
CA ASP A 35 1.48 -8.70 1.45
C ASP A 35 0.75 -9.30 0.23
N LEU A 36 1.45 -9.46 -0.90
CA LEU A 36 0.88 -10.08 -2.10
C LEU A 36 0.50 -11.55 -1.88
N GLN A 37 1.33 -12.32 -1.17
CA GLN A 37 1.02 -13.71 -0.86
C GLN A 37 -0.26 -13.81 -0.01
N ASP A 38 -0.40 -12.98 1.01
CA ASP A 38 -1.59 -12.92 1.86
C ASP A 38 -2.84 -12.54 1.05
N GLU A 39 -2.73 -11.51 0.20
CA GLU A 39 -3.84 -11.09 -0.68
C GLU A 39 -4.28 -12.19 -1.66
N LEU A 40 -3.33 -12.91 -2.25
CA LEU A 40 -3.62 -14.03 -3.14
C LEU A 40 -4.31 -15.17 -2.40
N GLN A 41 -3.86 -15.48 -1.18
CA GLN A 41 -4.48 -16.51 -0.35
C GLN A 41 -5.92 -16.13 0.03
N LEU A 42 -6.15 -14.88 0.42
CA LEU A 42 -7.50 -14.37 0.72
C LEU A 42 -8.41 -14.41 -0.52
N LEU A 43 -7.89 -14.04 -1.70
CA LEU A 43 -8.63 -14.10 -2.96
C LEU A 43 -9.03 -15.52 -3.34
N GLU A 44 -8.11 -16.49 -3.24
CA GLU A 44 -8.38 -17.89 -3.61
C GLU A 44 -9.42 -18.53 -2.69
N ASN A 45 -9.35 -18.23 -1.39
CA ASN A 45 -10.26 -18.75 -0.38
C ASN A 45 -11.63 -18.04 -0.35
N GLU A 46 -11.86 -17.03 -1.19
CA GLU A 46 -13.07 -16.19 -1.16
C GLU A 46 -13.34 -15.62 0.23
N ASP A 47 -12.27 -15.22 0.91
CA ASP A 47 -12.33 -14.78 2.29
C ASP A 47 -13.23 -13.52 2.43
N PRO A 48 -14.16 -13.47 3.39
CA PRO A 48 -15.07 -12.34 3.56
C PRO A 48 -14.37 -11.03 3.93
N TYR A 49 -13.10 -11.09 4.37
CA TYR A 49 -12.26 -9.93 4.66
C TYR A 49 -11.39 -9.50 3.48
N TYR A 50 -11.48 -10.18 2.33
CA TYR A 50 -10.81 -9.76 1.11
C TYR A 50 -11.30 -8.38 0.67
N CYS A 51 -10.38 -7.41 0.59
CA CYS A 51 -10.73 -6.02 0.36
C CYS A 51 -9.85 -5.32 -0.69
N ASN A 52 -9.07 -6.05 -1.49
CA ASN A 52 -8.28 -5.46 -2.56
C ASN A 52 -9.12 -5.37 -3.86
N PRO A 53 -9.56 -4.17 -4.28
CA PRO A 53 -10.41 -4.02 -5.47
C PRO A 53 -9.63 -4.15 -6.80
N GLU A 54 -8.30 -4.06 -6.77
CA GLU A 54 -7.46 -4.12 -7.97
C GLU A 54 -7.06 -5.55 -8.35
N LEU A 55 -7.13 -6.48 -7.39
CA LEU A 55 -6.84 -7.90 -7.60
C LEU A 55 -8.16 -8.70 -7.66
N THR A 56 -8.28 -9.57 -8.64
CA THR A 56 -9.43 -10.45 -8.88
C THR A 56 -8.93 -11.77 -9.45
N LYS A 57 -9.75 -12.83 -9.38
CA LYS A 57 -9.39 -14.13 -9.99
C LYS A 57 -9.13 -14.00 -11.50
N ALA A 58 -9.82 -13.09 -12.19
CA ALA A 58 -9.70 -12.87 -13.63
C ALA A 58 -8.41 -12.14 -14.03
N ASN A 59 -7.93 -11.20 -13.21
CA ASN A 59 -6.75 -10.38 -13.54
C ASN A 59 -5.49 -10.73 -12.73
N LYS A 60 -5.54 -11.81 -11.92
CA LYS A 60 -4.46 -12.24 -11.01
C LYS A 60 -3.07 -12.21 -11.65
N SER A 61 -2.89 -12.83 -12.82
CA SER A 61 -1.59 -12.87 -13.49
C SER A 61 -1.09 -11.49 -13.89
N VAL A 62 -1.98 -10.63 -14.38
CA VAL A 62 -1.65 -9.24 -14.75
C VAL A 62 -1.30 -8.41 -13.51
N TYR A 63 -2.01 -8.63 -12.39
CA TYR A 63 -1.74 -7.97 -11.13
C TYR A 63 -0.35 -8.33 -10.58
N ILE A 64 0.01 -9.62 -10.61
CA ILE A 64 1.33 -10.11 -10.17
C ILE A 64 2.45 -9.53 -11.05
N ASP A 65 2.27 -9.52 -12.37
CA ASP A 65 3.23 -8.89 -13.29
C ASP A 65 3.43 -7.40 -12.97
N LYS A 66 2.33 -6.67 -12.75
CA LYS A 66 2.38 -5.26 -12.38
C LYS A 66 3.12 -5.03 -11.07
N GLN A 67 2.90 -5.88 -10.06
CA GLN A 67 3.62 -5.82 -8.78
C GLN A 67 5.12 -6.08 -8.98
N LEU A 68 5.48 -7.08 -9.79
CA LEU A 68 6.86 -7.44 -10.10
C LEU A 68 7.62 -6.32 -10.81
N ARG A 69 7.04 -5.75 -11.86
CA ARG A 69 7.63 -4.61 -12.57
C ARG A 69 7.81 -3.41 -11.66
N HIS A 70 6.80 -3.12 -10.83
CA HIS A 70 6.87 -2.00 -9.92
C HIS A 70 7.89 -2.22 -8.78
N PHE A 71 8.03 -3.46 -8.30
CA PHE A 71 9.04 -3.82 -7.30
C PHE A 71 10.45 -3.50 -7.79
N ILE A 72 10.77 -3.81 -9.05
CA ILE A 72 12.06 -3.44 -9.68
C ILE A 72 12.26 -1.93 -9.72
N ILE A 73 11.22 -1.16 -10.06
CA ILE A 73 11.29 0.31 -10.03
C ILE A 73 11.64 0.79 -8.62
N LEU A 74 11.00 0.24 -7.58
CA LEU A 74 11.27 0.60 -6.19
C LEU A 74 12.71 0.27 -5.77
N LEU A 75 13.23 -0.89 -6.15
CA LEU A 75 14.61 -1.28 -5.83
C LEU A 75 15.65 -0.33 -6.45
N ASN A 76 15.35 0.23 -7.61
CA ASN A 76 16.23 1.17 -8.32
C ASN A 76 15.94 2.65 -7.98
N SER A 77 15.00 2.93 -7.08
CA SER A 77 14.63 4.29 -6.70
C SER A 77 15.29 4.72 -5.40
N GLU A 78 15.65 6.00 -5.29
CA GLU A 78 16.08 6.60 -4.03
C GLU A 78 14.86 6.85 -3.12
N ILE A 79 14.46 5.82 -2.36
CA ILE A 79 13.33 5.89 -1.42
C ILE A 79 13.76 5.52 0.00
N PRO A 80 13.03 5.99 1.04
CA PRO A 80 13.28 5.54 2.41
C PRO A 80 13.11 4.03 2.55
N HIS A 81 13.94 3.37 3.37
CA HIS A 81 13.84 1.92 3.62
C HIS A 81 12.43 1.45 4.02
N ASN A 82 11.69 2.25 4.80
CA ASN A 82 10.33 1.91 5.21
C ASN A 82 9.24 2.45 4.28
N PHE A 83 9.57 2.81 3.03
CA PHE A 83 8.68 3.50 2.09
C PHE A 83 7.31 2.84 1.99
N VAL A 84 7.25 1.51 1.79
CA VAL A 84 5.98 0.77 1.62
C VAL A 84 5.10 0.78 2.87
N HIS A 85 5.68 1.03 4.04
CA HIS A 85 4.97 1.16 5.32
C HIS A 85 4.59 2.61 5.65
N LEU A 86 4.97 3.58 4.81
CA LEU A 86 4.50 4.95 4.92
C LEU A 86 3.13 5.10 4.28
N SER A 87 2.53 6.26 4.52
CA SER A 87 1.31 6.69 3.85
C SER A 87 1.54 8.08 3.29
N PHE A 88 0.88 8.36 2.17
CA PHE A 88 0.80 9.71 1.65
C PHE A 88 -0.32 10.46 2.37
N CYS A 89 -0.02 11.59 3.01
CA CYS A 89 -1.06 12.46 3.57
C CYS A 89 -1.37 13.59 2.59
N GLU A 90 -2.62 13.67 2.16
CA GLU A 90 -3.04 14.67 1.16
C GLU A 90 -3.01 16.09 1.75
N GLU A 91 -3.30 16.26 3.04
CA GLU A 91 -3.23 17.56 3.71
C GLU A 91 -1.79 18.03 3.94
N CYS A 92 -0.88 17.13 4.33
CA CYS A 92 0.52 17.49 4.54
C CYS A 92 1.30 17.54 3.22
N ASN A 93 0.74 16.99 2.15
CA ASN A 93 1.38 16.77 0.86
C ASN A 93 2.77 16.10 0.96
N LYS A 94 2.90 15.10 1.86
CA LYS A 94 4.16 14.37 2.09
C LYS A 94 3.94 12.95 2.58
N LEU A 95 4.99 12.15 2.52
CA LEU A 95 5.05 10.84 3.16
C LEU A 95 5.08 10.99 4.68
N VAL A 96 4.21 10.23 5.35
CA VAL A 96 4.05 10.25 6.80
C VAL A 96 3.85 8.85 7.34
N LYS A 97 4.10 8.66 8.63
CA LYS A 97 3.51 7.54 9.36
C LYS A 97 2.03 7.84 9.59
N ALA A 98 1.19 6.84 9.37
CA ALA A 98 -0.22 6.89 9.73
C ALA A 98 -0.52 5.72 10.68
N THR A 99 -1.42 5.93 11.64
CA THR A 99 -1.74 4.89 12.61
C THR A 99 -3.24 4.72 12.77
N TRP A 100 -3.67 3.47 12.99
CA TRP A 100 -5.03 3.17 13.39
C TRP A 100 -5.19 3.51 14.88
N GLN A 101 -5.95 4.55 15.17
CA GLN A 101 -6.18 5.01 16.53
C GLN A 101 -7.61 5.49 16.72
N ARG A 102 -7.97 5.73 17.97
CA ARG A 102 -9.23 6.41 18.31
C ARG A 102 -9.22 7.78 17.63
N LYS A 103 -10.28 8.09 16.89
CA LYS A 103 -10.43 9.35 16.15
C LYS A 103 -10.19 10.54 17.08
N SER A 104 -9.14 11.30 16.81
CA SER A 104 -8.69 12.40 17.68
C SER A 104 -9.52 13.67 17.46
N ARG A 105 -9.95 13.89 16.22
CA ARG A 105 -10.75 15.05 15.80
C ARG A 105 -12.23 14.69 15.74
N ILE A 106 -12.93 14.89 16.86
CA ILE A 106 -14.39 14.70 16.97
C ILE A 106 -15.08 15.99 17.43
N SER A 107 -16.34 16.17 17.03
CA SER A 107 -17.15 17.31 17.48
C SER A 107 -17.38 17.26 18.99
N ARG A 108 -17.60 18.43 19.61
CA ARG A 108 -17.91 18.53 21.04
C ARG A 108 -19.14 17.70 21.43
N TYR A 109 -20.17 17.72 20.57
CA TYR A 109 -21.37 16.90 20.74
C TYR A 109 -21.03 15.40 20.79
N ARG A 110 -20.25 14.90 19.83
CA ARG A 110 -19.86 13.48 19.81
C ARG A 110 -19.01 13.11 21.03
N ARG A 111 -18.14 14.01 21.48
CA ARG A 111 -17.33 13.82 22.69
C ARG A 111 -18.21 13.72 23.94
N LEU A 112 -19.25 14.56 24.04
CA LEU A 112 -20.25 14.49 25.13
C LEU A 112 -21.01 13.16 25.09
N MET A 113 -21.48 12.73 23.93
CA MET A 113 -22.19 11.45 23.77
C MET A 113 -21.33 10.24 24.14
N GLN A 114 -20.02 10.29 23.84
CA GLN A 114 -19.07 9.26 24.29
C GLN A 114 -18.84 9.27 25.80
N LEU A 115 -18.79 10.44 26.44
CA LEU A 115 -18.68 10.56 27.90
C LEU A 115 -19.91 9.97 28.62
N LEU A 116 -21.09 10.17 28.05
CA LEU A 116 -22.34 9.59 28.53
C LEU A 116 -22.51 8.09 28.15
N ARG A 117 -21.53 7.49 27.47
CA ARG A 117 -21.55 6.10 26.97
C ARG A 117 -22.73 5.79 26.04
N LEU A 118 -23.26 6.81 25.35
CA LEU A 118 -24.35 6.67 24.40
C LEU A 118 -23.87 6.28 22.99
N ILE A 119 -22.61 6.56 22.68
CA ILE A 119 -21.98 6.24 21.39
C ILE A 119 -20.56 5.71 21.65
N GLU A 120 -20.16 4.68 20.91
CA GLU A 120 -18.81 4.13 20.99
C GLU A 120 -17.74 5.04 20.37
N PRO A 121 -16.48 4.93 20.82
CA PRO A 121 -15.35 5.55 20.15
C PRO A 121 -15.23 5.05 18.70
N ALA A 122 -15.16 5.97 17.76
CA ALA A 122 -14.76 5.62 16.39
C ALA A 122 -13.24 5.54 16.31
N TYR A 123 -12.77 4.63 15.47
CA TYR A 123 -11.37 4.46 15.12
C TYR A 123 -11.16 4.80 13.65
N CYS A 124 -10.01 5.35 13.33
CA CYS A 124 -9.61 5.62 11.95
C CYS A 124 -8.09 5.63 11.82
N THR A 125 -7.62 5.45 10.59
CA THR A 125 -6.22 5.71 10.27
C THR A 125 -6.02 7.23 10.18
N GLU A 126 -5.12 7.79 10.99
CA GLU A 126 -4.81 9.22 10.98
C GLU A 126 -3.33 9.48 10.69
N CYS A 127 -3.05 10.59 10.01
CA CYS A 127 -1.70 11.12 9.83
C CYS A 127 -1.10 11.50 11.19
N MET A 128 0.08 10.95 11.53
CA MET A 128 0.75 11.23 12.81
C MET A 128 1.32 12.66 12.91
N VAL A 129 1.33 13.43 11.82
CA VAL A 129 1.81 14.82 11.80
C VAL A 129 0.66 15.80 12.00
N CYS A 130 -0.41 15.67 11.20
CA CYS A 130 -1.49 16.66 11.18
C CYS A 130 -2.83 16.13 11.69
N GLY A 131 -2.97 14.84 12.04
CA GLY A 131 -4.23 14.25 12.48
C GLY A 131 -5.33 14.18 11.41
N SER A 132 -5.00 14.37 10.13
CA SER A 132 -5.95 14.18 9.03
C SER A 132 -6.23 12.69 8.79
N THR A 133 -7.46 12.39 8.40
CA THR A 133 -7.88 11.06 7.92
C THR A 133 -7.69 10.89 6.41
N HIS A 134 -7.30 11.95 5.68
CA HIS A 134 -6.97 11.89 4.25
C HIS A 134 -5.54 11.34 4.07
N VAL A 135 -5.40 10.05 4.32
CA VAL A 135 -4.16 9.29 4.20
C VAL A 135 -4.34 8.14 3.22
N ILE A 136 -3.44 8.03 2.26
CA ILE A 136 -3.40 6.97 1.25
C ILE A 136 -2.26 6.03 1.61
N ARG A 137 -2.60 4.77 1.91
CA ARG A 137 -1.61 3.71 2.15
C ARG A 137 -0.95 3.29 0.84
N LEU A 138 0.33 2.97 0.87
CA LEU A 138 1.13 2.62 -0.31
C LEU A 138 1.07 1.12 -0.68
N HIS A 139 -0.07 0.48 -0.40
CA HIS A 139 -0.31 -0.94 -0.70
C HIS A 139 -0.51 -1.20 -2.21
N THR A 140 -1.16 -0.29 -2.94
CA THR A 140 -1.35 -0.43 -4.39
C THR A 140 -0.17 0.15 -5.18
N VAL A 141 0.01 -0.35 -6.41
CA VAL A 141 1.04 0.17 -7.33
C VAL A 141 0.76 1.63 -7.67
N GLU A 142 -0.50 1.98 -7.93
CA GLU A 142 -0.97 3.34 -8.20
C GLU A 142 -0.60 4.31 -7.09
N ALA A 143 -0.81 3.91 -5.83
CA ALA A 143 -0.49 4.74 -4.67
C ALA A 143 1.02 4.97 -4.57
N ARG A 144 1.83 3.93 -4.80
CA ARG A 144 3.29 4.02 -4.80
C ARG A 144 3.81 4.91 -5.94
N GLU A 145 3.30 4.74 -7.16
CA GLU A 145 3.66 5.61 -8.29
C GLU A 145 3.32 7.08 -8.05
N LYS A 146 2.14 7.35 -7.47
CA LYS A 146 1.75 8.71 -7.07
C LYS A 146 2.75 9.28 -6.06
N ALA A 147 3.17 8.49 -5.07
CA ALA A 147 4.15 8.91 -4.07
C ALA A 147 5.55 9.12 -4.66
N LEU A 148 6.03 8.24 -5.57
CA LEU A 148 7.32 8.38 -6.23
C LEU A 148 7.41 9.69 -7.04
N LYS A 149 6.36 10.01 -7.82
CA LYS A 149 6.29 11.27 -8.60
C LYS A 149 6.37 12.52 -7.73
N MET A 150 6.08 12.41 -6.44
CA MET A 150 6.19 13.52 -5.50
C MET A 150 7.57 13.64 -4.87
N LEU A 151 8.30 12.53 -4.71
CA LEU A 151 9.67 12.53 -4.20
C LEU A 151 10.69 13.04 -5.23
N GLN A 152 10.37 12.95 -6.51
CA GLN A 152 11.22 13.41 -7.62
C GLN A 152 11.05 14.92 -7.94
N LYS A 153 10.26 15.65 -7.15
CA LYS A 153 10.06 17.11 -7.28
C LYS A 153 10.84 17.85 -6.19
#